data_AF-A0A7W7IU97-F1
#
_entry.id   AF-A0A7W7IU97-F1
#
_cell.length_a   1.000
_cell.length_b   1.000
_cell.length_c   1.000
_cell.angle_alpha   90.00
_cell.angle_beta   90.00
_cell.angle_gamma   90.00
#
_symmetry.space_group_name_H-M   'P 1'
#
loop_
_entity.id
_entity.type
_entity.pdbx_description
1 polymer ?
#
loop_
_entity_poly.entity_id
_entity_poly.type
_entity_poly.pdbx_seq_one_letter_code
_entity_poly.pdbx_strand_id
1 'polypeptide(L)'
;MAVLILVLLFLSIQYYLIPSLYWEFNLIEIAITSIPLLLYAFYYIVSNLKNIKHDYFYFCNGLIIYLTSSASIFLSGNTDSVIFTEPFVLDLWFFNSLFYILYQVLIYKEWKALNFRQTAKKNFENKMAD
;
A
#
# COMPACT_ATOMS: atom_id res chain seq x y z
N MET A 1 6.68 -14.69 -3.69
CA MET A 1 6.39 -15.43 -4.93
C MET A 1 5.18 -16.35 -4.77
N ALA A 2 5.19 -17.33 -3.85
CA ALA A 2 4.08 -18.28 -3.69
C ALA A 2 2.71 -17.62 -3.44
N VAL A 3 2.65 -16.64 -2.52
CA VAL A 3 1.41 -15.91 -2.22
C VAL A 3 0.85 -15.20 -3.46
N LEU A 4 1.71 -14.55 -4.25
CA LEU A 4 1.28 -13.88 -5.49
C LEU A 4 0.65 -14.87 -6.48
N ILE A 5 1.29 -16.02 -6.69
CA ILE A 5 0.79 -17.05 -7.60
C ILE A 5 -0.57 -17.58 -7.12
N LEU A 6 -0.71 -17.81 -5.81
CA LEU A 6 -1.95 -18.29 -5.21
C LEU A 6 -3.10 -17.28 -5.38
N VAL A 7 -2.84 -15.99 -5.13
CA VAL A 7 -3.82 -14.92 -5.32
C VAL A 7 -4.25 -14.82 -6.78
N LEU A 8 -3.30 -14.84 -7.73
CA LEU A 8 -3.59 -14.76 -9.16
C LEU A 8 -4.39 -15.97 -9.65
N LEU A 9 -4.05 -17.19 -9.21
CA LEU A 9 -4.81 -18.39 -9.55
C LEU A 9 -6.23 -18.33 -9.00
N PHE A 10 -6.39 -17.91 -7.74
CA PHE A 10 -7.71 -17.77 -7.13
C PHE A 10 -8.59 -16.79 -7.90
N LEU A 11 -8.07 -15.60 -8.21
CA LEU A 11 -8.79 -14.59 -9.00
C LEU A 11 -9.11 -15.08 -10.42
N SER A 12 -8.14 -15.73 -11.08
CA SER A 12 -8.36 -16.27 -12.42
C SER A 12 -9.49 -17.30 -12.45
N ILE A 13 -9.54 -18.19 -11.46
CA ILE A 13 -10.62 -19.19 -11.33
C ILE A 13 -11.95 -18.50 -11.03
N GLN A 14 -11.98 -17.56 -10.08
CA GLN A 14 -13.19 -16.82 -9.71
C GLN A 14 -13.81 -16.13 -10.94
N TYR A 15 -12.99 -15.42 -11.71
CA TYR A 15 -13.44 -14.68 -12.88
C TYR A 15 -13.76 -15.54 -14.10
N TYR A 16 -13.13 -16.71 -14.21
CA TYR A 16 -13.51 -17.70 -15.22
C TYR A 16 -14.90 -18.30 -14.93
N LEU A 17 -15.19 -18.59 -13.66
CA LEU A 17 -16.47 -19.20 -13.25
C LEU A 17 -17.63 -18.20 -13.22
N ILE A 18 -17.37 -16.95 -12.82
CA ILE A 18 -18.41 -15.92 -12.67
C ILE A 18 -17.93 -14.60 -13.32
N PRO A 19 -18.02 -14.48 -14.66
CA PRO A 19 -17.55 -13.30 -15.39
C PRO A 19 -18.35 -12.02 -15.08
N SER A 20 -19.57 -12.12 -14.51
CA SER A 20 -20.34 -10.92 -14.13
C SER A 20 -19.64 -10.09 -13.07
N LEU A 21 -18.80 -10.71 -12.23
CA LEU A 21 -18.02 -10.04 -11.19
C LEU A 21 -17.06 -8.96 -11.74
N TYR A 22 -16.69 -9.01 -13.03
CA TYR A 22 -15.83 -7.99 -13.64
C TYR A 22 -16.49 -6.61 -13.65
N TRP A 23 -17.82 -6.56 -13.63
CA TRP A 23 -18.62 -5.34 -13.73
C TRP A 23 -19.26 -4.94 -12.39
N GLU A 24 -19.00 -5.73 -11.35
CA GLU A 24 -19.59 -5.55 -10.03
C GLU A 24 -18.51 -5.26 -8.99
N PHE A 25 -18.92 -4.65 -7.87
CA PHE A 25 -18.01 -4.38 -6.77
C PHE A 25 -17.65 -5.67 -6.02
N ASN A 26 -16.46 -6.21 -6.28
CA ASN A 26 -15.99 -7.47 -5.71
C ASN A 26 -15.14 -7.25 -4.44
N LEU A 27 -15.81 -7.30 -3.28
CA LEU A 27 -15.17 -7.10 -1.97
C LEU A 27 -14.13 -8.21 -1.66
N ILE A 28 -14.32 -9.43 -2.19
CA ILE A 28 -13.39 -10.56 -2.03
C ILE A 28 -12.07 -10.28 -2.74
N GLU A 29 -12.12 -9.76 -3.97
CA GLU A 29 -10.91 -9.40 -4.71
C GLU A 29 -10.08 -8.35 -3.98
N ILE A 30 -10.74 -7.31 -3.50
CA ILE A 30 -10.10 -6.23 -2.74
C ILE A 30 -9.43 -6.81 -1.49
N ALA A 31 -10.13 -7.67 -0.75
CA ALA A 31 -9.59 -8.29 0.45
C ALA A 31 -8.38 -9.20 0.16
N ILE A 32 -8.49 -10.08 -0.85
CA ILE A 32 -7.43 -11.06 -1.13
C ILE A 32 -6.16 -10.43 -1.70
N THR A 33 -6.27 -9.27 -2.37
CA THR A 33 -5.13 -8.50 -2.86
C THR A 33 -4.50 -7.62 -1.77
N SER A 34 -5.34 -7.04 -0.90
CA SER A 34 -4.90 -6.05 0.11
C SER A 34 -4.36 -6.68 1.39
N ILE A 35 -5.00 -7.74 1.90
CA ILE A 35 -4.63 -8.37 3.18
C ILE A 35 -3.18 -8.89 3.16
N PRO A 36 -2.71 -9.61 2.13
CA PRO A 36 -1.32 -10.09 2.10
C PRO A 36 -0.31 -8.94 2.09
N LEU A 37 -0.61 -7.84 1.38
CA LEU A 37 0.26 -6.65 1.35
C LEU A 37 0.34 -5.99 2.72
N LEU A 38 -0.81 -5.82 3.41
CA LEU A 38 -0.86 -5.28 4.76
C LEU A 38 -0.07 -6.16 5.73
N LEU A 39 -0.31 -7.47 5.75
CA LEU A 39 0.40 -8.41 6.62
C LEU A 39 1.92 -8.36 6.39
N TYR A 40 2.34 -8.34 5.13
CA TYR A 40 3.75 -8.24 4.79
C TYR A 40 4.36 -6.91 5.24
N ALA A 41 3.68 -5.79 5.02
CA ALA A 41 4.15 -4.47 5.44
C ALA A 41 4.25 -4.35 6.97
N PHE A 42 3.27 -4.87 7.71
CA PHE A 42 3.31 -4.92 9.17
C PHE A 42 4.47 -5.79 9.67
N TYR A 43 4.61 -7.00 9.14
CA TYR A 43 5.73 -7.89 9.47
C TYR A 43 7.08 -7.20 9.22
N TYR A 44 7.20 -6.52 8.08
CA TYR A 44 8.41 -5.80 7.71
C TYR A 44 8.74 -4.67 8.68
N ILE A 45 7.76 -3.82 9.04
CA ILE A 45 7.96 -2.74 10.03
C ILE A 45 8.41 -3.31 11.38
N VAL A 46 7.73 -4.35 11.88
CA VAL A 46 8.09 -4.98 13.17
C VAL A 46 9.50 -5.59 13.11
N SER A 47 9.88 -6.19 11.99
CA SER A 47 11.21 -6.74 11.79
C SER A 47 12.29 -5.65 11.69
N ASN A 48 12.01 -4.53 11.01
CA ASN A 48 12.93 -3.40 10.87
C ASN A 48 13.20 -2.73 12.22
N LEU A 49 12.17 -2.57 13.07
CA LEU A 49 12.32 -2.03 14.43
C LEU A 49 13.32 -2.84 15.27
N LYS A 50 13.44 -4.16 15.03
CA LYS A 50 14.40 -5.03 15.73
C LYS A 50 15.81 -4.97 15.15
N ASN A 51 15.97 -4.67 13.86
CA ASN A 51 17.23 -4.84 13.13
C ASN A 51 17.98 -3.53 12.82
N ILE A 52 17.50 -2.36 13.28
CA ILE A 52 18.10 -1.00 13.08
C ILE A 52 18.26 -0.60 11.60
N LYS A 53 17.91 -1.49 10.66
CA LYS A 53 17.78 -1.16 9.25
C LYS A 53 16.46 -0.41 9.09
N HIS A 54 16.51 0.71 8.38
CA HIS A 54 15.37 1.58 8.15
C HIS A 54 15.04 1.71 6.66
N ASP A 55 15.59 0.81 5.84
CA ASP A 55 15.28 0.77 4.42
C ASP A 55 13.79 0.42 4.24
N TYR A 56 13.13 1.06 3.28
CA TYR A 56 11.71 0.89 2.94
C TYR A 56 10.73 1.20 4.08
N PHE A 57 11.17 1.85 5.16
CA PHE A 57 10.31 2.15 6.30
C PHE A 57 9.21 3.16 5.94
N TYR A 58 9.54 4.24 5.22
CA TYR A 58 8.54 5.23 4.81
C TYR A 58 7.57 4.63 3.79
N PHE A 59 8.07 3.75 2.91
CA PHE A 59 7.24 3.01 1.97
C PHE A 59 6.20 2.14 2.68
N CYS A 60 6.63 1.27 3.61
CA CYS A 60 5.71 0.36 4.30
C CYS A 60 4.68 1.10 5.17
N ASN A 61 5.09 2.19 5.84
CA ASN A 61 4.15 3.01 6.62
C ASN A 61 3.10 3.66 5.72
N GLY A 62 3.53 4.27 4.61
CA GLY A 62 2.59 4.88 3.67
C GLY A 62 1.65 3.86 3.04
N LEU A 63 2.16 2.67 2.70
CA LEU A 63 1.38 1.56 2.17
C LEU A 63 0.28 1.14 3.15
N ILE A 64 0.60 0.95 4.43
CA ILE A 64 -0.38 0.59 5.46
C ILE A 64 -1.44 1.67 5.62
N ILE A 65 -1.04 2.93 5.78
CA ILE A 65 -1.96 4.06 5.98
C ILE A 65 -2.96 4.13 4.81
N TYR A 66 -2.47 4.07 3.57
CA TYR A 66 -3.30 4.14 2.39
C TYR A 66 -4.22 2.93 2.25
N LEU A 67 -3.68 1.70 2.30
CA LEU A 67 -4.49 0.48 2.14
C LEU A 67 -5.54 0.32 3.24
N THR A 68 -5.21 0.65 4.48
CA THR A 68 -6.19 0.59 5.57
C THR A 68 -7.31 1.61 5.37
N SER A 69 -6.99 2.84 4.96
CA SER A 69 -8.02 3.83 4.61
C SER A 69 -8.90 3.38 3.45
N SER A 70 -8.32 2.88 2.36
CA SER A 70 -9.08 2.37 1.22
C SER A 70 -9.96 1.18 1.62
N ALA A 71 -9.42 0.25 2.41
CA ALA A 71 -10.17 -0.90 2.89
C ALA A 71 -11.36 -0.50 3.77
N SER A 72 -11.23 0.54 4.61
CA SER A 72 -12.34 1.08 5.40
C SER A 72 -13.49 1.60 4.53
N ILE A 73 -13.19 2.25 3.41
CA ILE A 73 -14.20 2.73 2.45
C ILE A 73 -14.93 1.56 1.79
N PHE A 74 -14.16 0.58 1.35
CA PHE A 74 -14.72 -0.60 0.70
C PHE A 74 -15.57 -1.44 1.66
N LEU A 75 -15.18 -1.52 2.94
CA LEU A 75 -15.99 -2.15 4.00
C LEU A 75 -17.24 -1.36 4.36
N SER A 76 -17.24 -0.03 4.16
CA SER A 76 -18.42 0.81 4.33
C SER A 76 -19.51 0.53 3.27
N GLY A 77 -19.27 -0.38 2.32
CA GLY A 77 -20.28 -0.89 1.40
C GLY A 77 -20.46 -0.06 0.13
N ASN A 78 -19.56 0.90 -0.15
CA ASN A 78 -19.69 1.82 -1.30
C ASN A 78 -21.07 2.53 -1.35
N THR A 79 -21.77 2.60 -0.22
CA THR A 79 -22.98 3.39 -0.03
C THR A 79 -22.56 4.82 0.27
N ASP A 80 -23.38 5.81 -0.12
CA ASP A 80 -23.10 7.25 -0.02
C ASP A 80 -22.33 7.58 1.26
N SER A 81 -21.00 7.71 1.11
CA SER A 81 -20.01 7.59 2.20
C SER A 81 -19.86 8.92 2.93
N VAL A 82 -21.00 9.55 3.20
CA VAL A 82 -21.13 10.89 3.74
C VAL A 82 -21.08 10.80 5.26
N ILE A 83 -19.94 11.18 5.85
CA ILE A 83 -19.75 11.17 7.31
C ILE A 83 -20.50 12.34 7.96
N PHE A 84 -20.64 13.45 7.25
CA PHE A 84 -21.31 14.67 7.71
C PHE A 84 -22.25 15.21 6.63
N THR A 85 -23.49 15.54 7.00
CA THR A 85 -24.42 16.31 6.17
C THR A 85 -24.49 17.75 6.69
N GLU A 86 -24.14 18.70 5.81
CA GLU A 86 -24.14 20.17 5.90
C GLU A 86 -23.57 20.88 7.16
N PRO A 87 -22.77 21.97 7.00
CA PRO A 87 -22.43 22.66 5.74
C PRO A 87 -21.17 22.10 5.05
N PHE A 88 -20.49 21.13 5.65
CA PHE A 88 -19.32 20.47 5.08
C PHE A 88 -19.58 18.98 4.92
N VAL A 89 -19.90 18.57 3.69
CA VAL A 89 -20.00 17.15 3.33
C VAL A 89 -18.59 16.58 3.28
N LEU A 90 -18.17 15.94 4.37
CA LEU A 90 -16.85 15.34 4.48
C LEU A 90 -16.97 13.87 4.10
N ASP A 91 -16.53 13.57 2.88
CA ASP A 91 -16.59 12.25 2.27
C ASP A 91 -15.35 11.43 2.64
N LEU A 92 -15.52 10.15 2.95
CA LEU A 92 -14.41 9.22 3.14
C LEU A 92 -13.47 9.19 1.92
N TRP A 93 -13.98 9.44 0.72
CA TRP A 93 -13.18 9.55 -0.51
C TRP A 93 -12.16 10.71 -0.47
N PHE A 94 -12.46 11.80 0.24
CA PHE A 94 -11.51 12.89 0.45
C PHE A 94 -10.30 12.43 1.28
N PHE A 95 -10.55 11.71 2.38
CA PHE A 95 -9.47 11.13 3.19
C PHE A 95 -8.64 10.13 2.41
N ASN A 96 -9.27 9.28 1.59
CA ASN A 96 -8.54 8.35 0.74
C ASN A 96 -7.59 9.05 -0.21
N SER A 97 -8.06 10.12 -0.85
CA SER A 97 -7.26 10.95 -1.76
C SER A 97 -6.11 11.63 -1.02
N LEU A 98 -6.38 12.16 0.18
CA LEU A 98 -5.35 12.75 1.03
C LEU A 98 -4.27 11.74 1.42
N PHE A 99 -4.67 10.53 1.85
CA PHE A 99 -3.74 9.47 2.22
C PHE A 99 -2.99 8.90 1.01
N TYR A 100 -3.60 8.90 -0.17
CA TYR A 100 -2.91 8.57 -1.41
C TYR A 100 -1.79 9.58 -1.70
N ILE A 101 -2.05 10.89 -1.59
CA ILE A 101 -1.03 11.93 -1.77
C ILE A 101 0.09 11.76 -0.73
N LEU A 102 -0.28 11.53 0.54
CA LEU A 102 0.69 11.26 1.60
C LEU A 102 1.56 10.05 1.26
N TYR A 103 0.97 8.97 0.74
CA TYR A 103 1.70 7.79 0.31
C TYR A 103 2.70 8.10 -0.81
N GLN A 104 2.32 8.88 -1.82
CA GLN A 104 3.24 9.32 -2.89
C GLN A 104 4.43 10.13 -2.33
N VAL A 105 4.16 11.03 -1.38
CA VAL A 105 5.23 11.81 -0.72
C VAL A 105 6.18 10.91 0.06
N LEU A 106 5.67 9.88 0.75
CA LEU A 106 6.48 8.92 1.49
C LEU A 106 7.33 8.04 0.56
N ILE A 107 6.78 7.61 -0.58
CA ILE A 107 7.55 6.91 -1.63
C ILE A 107 8.71 7.79 -2.11
N TYR A 108 8.44 9.05 -2.42
CA TYR A 108 9.48 9.98 -2.88
C TYR A 108 10.56 10.20 -1.82
N LYS A 109 10.18 10.35 -0.55
CA LYS A 109 11.12 10.48 0.58
C LYS A 109 12.01 9.24 0.71
N GLU A 110 11.43 8.05 0.65
CA GLU A 110 12.18 6.79 0.70
C GLU A 110 13.20 6.69 -0.44
N TRP A 111 12.74 6.94 -1.68
CA TRP A 111 13.60 6.92 -2.85
C TRP A 111 14.78 7.89 -2.73
N LYS A 112 14.53 9.12 -2.29
CA LYS A 112 15.58 10.12 -2.10
C LYS A 112 16.60 9.68 -1.05
N ALA A 113 16.14 9.08 0.05
CA ALA A 113 17.02 8.57 1.11
C ALA A 113 17.90 7.40 0.61
N LEU A 114 17.32 6.44 -0.12
CA LEU A 114 18.04 5.31 -0.69
C LEU A 114 19.06 5.75 -1.74
N ASN A 115 18.68 6.66 -2.65
CA ASN A 115 19.57 7.16 -3.69
C ASN A 115 20.77 7.93 -3.12
N PHE A 116 20.56 8.73 -2.08
CA PHE A 116 21.64 9.41 -1.37
C PHE A 116 22.63 8.42 -0.75
N ARG A 117 22.13 7.37 -0.06
CA ARG A 117 22.97 6.32 0.53
C ARG A 117 23.79 5.58 -0.53
N GLN A 118 23.19 5.24 -1.66
CA GLN A 118 23.87 4.57 -2.78
C GLN A 118 24.96 5.45 -3.38
N THR A 119 24.69 6.74 -3.58
CA THR A 119 25.66 7.69 -4.15
C THR A 119 26.83 7.90 -3.19
N ALA A 120 26.57 8.05 -1.89
CA ALA A 120 27.61 8.19 -0.88
C ALA A 120 28.51 6.95 -0.80
N LYS A 121 27.92 5.74 -0.86
CA LYS A 121 28.66 4.48 -0.89
C LYS A 121 29.57 4.38 -2.11
N LYS A 122 29.05 4.67 -3.31
CA LYS A 122 29.82 4.66 -4.56
C LYS A 122 31.01 5.64 -4.51
N ASN A 123 30.79 6.84 -3.99
CA ASN A 123 31.85 7.85 -3.87
C ASN A 123 32.95 7.42 -2.88
N PHE A 124 32.61 6.67 -1.83
CA PHE A 124 33.57 6.15 -0.87
C PHE A 124 34.40 5.00 -1.47
N GLU A 125 33.77 4.08 -2.20
CA GLU A 125 34.44 2.99 -2.91
C GLU A 125 35.43 3.52 -3.95
N ASN A 126 35.04 4.53 -4.73
CA ASN A 126 35.93 5.18 -5.70
C ASN A 126 37.17 5.80 -5.03
N LYS A 127 37.01 6.44 -3.86
CA LYS A 127 38.13 7.02 -3.10
C LYS A 127 39.11 6.00 -2.51
N MET A 128 38.71 4.74 -2.36
CA MET A 128 39.60 3.67 -1.88
C MET A 128 40.31 2.94 -3.02
N ALA A 129 39.88 3.15 -4.27
CA ALA A 129 40.48 2.56 -5.46
C ALA A 129 41.59 3.43 -6.07
N ASP A 130 41.67 4.71 -5.69
CA ASP A 130 42.72 5.68 -6.04
C ASP A 130 43.81 5.75 -4.96
#